data_AF-A0A952IQX7-F1
#
_entry.id   AF-A0A952IQX7-F1
#
_cell.length_a   1.000
_cell.length_b   1.000
_cell.length_c   1.000
_cell.angle_alpha   90.00
_cell.angle_beta   90.00
_cell.angle_gamma   90.00
#
_symmetry.space_group_name_H-M   'P 1'
#
loop_
_entity.id
_entity.type
_entity.pdbx_description
1 polymer ?
#
loop_
_entity_poly.entity_id
_entity_poly.type
_entity_poly.pdbx_seq_one_letter_code
_entity_poly.pdbx_strand_id
1 'polypeptide(L)'
;MKSTLLRMFRSLAAIMMLSACWTQAHAAELPMVQNVKLNGDQLTWDAVDNATGYNIYLGSSYLTTVKGNRVFTVTEVGTYWVVAFDDNGNFSPFMFTEDNSPFFESGVDNRPLVNEVSGSSGYFSARCLDLAAGETCTARCPDFVGDDIGGGFFVGASTGGACNSSGTDFVNSRISPDEYSCTVSSFTARVEAQVVCAVTPNN
;
A
#
# COMPACT_ATOMS: atom_id res chain seq x y z
N MET A 1 -67.86 -36.67 1.74
CA MET A 1 -66.69 -35.91 1.24
C MET A 1 -66.86 -34.39 1.45
N LYS A 2 -66.96 -33.89 2.69
CA LYS A 2 -67.12 -32.43 2.97
C LYS A 2 -66.34 -31.89 4.18
N SER A 3 -65.42 -32.66 4.78
CA SER A 3 -64.86 -32.32 6.11
C SER A 3 -63.34 -32.14 6.16
N THR A 4 -62.59 -32.39 5.09
CA THR A 4 -61.11 -32.40 5.13
C THR A 4 -60.47 -31.15 4.53
N LEU A 5 -61.18 -30.39 3.68
CA LEU A 5 -60.65 -29.20 2.99
C LEU A 5 -60.59 -27.95 3.87
N LEU A 6 -61.36 -27.88 4.96
CA LEU A 6 -61.45 -26.68 5.80
C LEU A 6 -60.35 -26.61 6.89
N ARG A 7 -59.63 -27.71 7.16
CA ARG A 7 -58.54 -27.72 8.15
C ARG A 7 -57.19 -27.28 7.58
N MET A 8 -56.98 -27.31 6.27
CA MET A 8 -55.71 -26.85 5.67
C MET A 8 -55.60 -25.33 5.55
N PHE A 9 -56.71 -24.60 5.49
CA PHE A 9 -56.68 -23.14 5.35
C PHE A 9 -56.34 -22.37 6.64
N ARG A 10 -56.44 -23.00 7.81
CA ARG A 10 -56.07 -22.36 9.09
C ARG A 10 -54.57 -22.38 9.39
N SER A 11 -53.81 -23.28 8.75
CA SER A 11 -52.37 -23.40 8.99
C SER A 11 -51.52 -22.47 8.12
N LEU A 12 -52.05 -21.97 7.00
CA LEU A 12 -51.33 -21.06 6.10
C LEU A 12 -51.25 -19.61 6.62
N ALA A 13 -52.23 -19.16 7.40
CA ALA A 13 -52.22 -17.81 7.97
C ALA A 13 -51.16 -17.62 9.06
N ALA A 14 -50.77 -18.69 9.77
CA ALA A 14 -49.74 -18.64 10.82
C ALA A 14 -48.31 -18.59 10.25
N ILE A 15 -48.08 -19.20 9.08
CA ILE A 15 -46.76 -19.18 8.42
C ILE A 15 -46.51 -17.82 7.75
N MET A 16 -47.56 -17.15 7.27
CA MET A 16 -47.44 -15.81 6.66
C MET A 16 -47.13 -14.69 7.66
N MET A 17 -47.45 -14.85 8.96
CA MET A 17 -47.14 -13.84 9.99
C MET A 17 -45.72 -13.95 10.58
N LEU A 18 -45.01 -15.07 10.39
CA LEU A 18 -43.62 -15.24 10.83
C LEU A 18 -42.59 -14.67 9.85
N SER A 19 -43.02 -14.17 8.68
CA SER A 19 -42.15 -13.62 7.65
C SER A 19 -41.93 -12.10 7.74
N ALA A 20 -42.55 -11.42 8.71
CA ALA A 20 -42.56 -9.96 8.80
C ALA A 20 -41.77 -9.44 10.02
N CYS A 21 -40.47 -9.74 10.10
CA CYS A 21 -39.51 -8.82 10.76
C CYS A 21 -38.06 -9.21 10.43
N TRP A 22 -37.73 -9.31 9.15
CA TRP A 22 -36.32 -9.21 8.75
C TRP A 22 -36.03 -7.72 8.58
N THR A 23 -35.99 -6.96 9.68
CA THR A 23 -35.31 -5.67 9.66
C THR A 23 -33.84 -6.00 9.49
N GLN A 24 -33.36 -5.95 8.25
CA GLN A 24 -31.92 -5.92 7.99
C GLN A 24 -31.38 -4.70 8.74
N ALA A 25 -30.71 -4.94 9.86
CA ALA A 25 -29.89 -3.94 10.50
C ALA A 25 -28.75 -3.63 9.52
N HIS A 26 -28.97 -2.64 8.65
CA HIS A 26 -27.86 -2.03 7.94
C HIS A 26 -27.03 -1.31 8.99
N ALA A 27 -25.82 -1.80 9.25
CA ALA A 27 -24.83 -1.03 9.98
C ALA A 27 -24.72 0.34 9.27
N ALA A 28 -24.84 1.43 10.02
CA ALA A 28 -24.64 2.74 9.44
C ALA A 28 -23.18 2.79 8.98
N GLU A 29 -22.93 3.01 7.70
CA GLU A 29 -21.56 3.07 7.19
C GLU A 29 -21.13 4.52 7.13
N LEU A 30 -19.90 4.81 7.57
CA LEU A 30 -19.34 6.15 7.45
C LEU A 30 -18.96 6.41 5.99
N PRO A 31 -18.98 7.68 5.54
CA PRO A 31 -18.43 8.02 4.23
C PRO A 31 -16.99 7.56 4.07
N MET A 32 -16.61 7.20 2.84
CA MET A 32 -15.23 6.85 2.50
C MET A 32 -14.29 8.04 2.80
N VAL A 33 -13.13 7.74 3.39
CA VAL A 33 -12.06 8.74 3.61
C VAL A 33 -11.56 9.25 2.26
N GLN A 34 -11.38 10.57 2.11
CA GLN A 34 -10.91 11.19 0.87
C GLN A 34 -9.53 11.81 1.01
N ASN A 35 -8.89 12.10 -0.13
CA ASN A 35 -7.61 12.79 -0.23
C ASN A 35 -6.52 12.19 0.67
N VAL A 36 -6.49 10.85 0.76
CA VAL A 36 -5.42 10.15 1.46
C VAL A 36 -4.14 10.30 0.65
N LYS A 37 -3.16 11.01 1.21
CA LYS A 37 -1.92 11.39 0.54
C LYS A 37 -0.74 11.16 1.44
N LEU A 38 0.39 10.86 0.83
CA LEU A 38 1.64 10.67 1.53
C LEU A 38 2.66 11.66 0.98
N ASN A 39 3.22 12.49 1.86
CA ASN A 39 4.21 13.50 1.50
C ASN A 39 5.42 13.33 2.43
N GLY A 40 6.51 12.77 1.90
CA GLY A 40 7.63 12.29 2.72
C GLY A 40 7.18 11.23 3.71
N ASP A 41 7.38 11.47 4.99
CA ASP A 41 6.94 10.60 6.09
C ASP A 41 5.53 10.93 6.62
N GLN A 42 4.81 11.88 6.03
CA GLN A 42 3.50 12.32 6.53
C GLN A 42 2.33 11.78 5.71
N LEU A 43 1.59 10.85 6.31
CA LEU A 43 0.29 10.40 5.83
C LEU A 43 -0.79 11.38 6.27
N THR A 44 -1.54 11.94 5.32
CA THR A 44 -2.59 12.93 5.54
C THR A 44 -3.89 12.53 4.86
N TRP A 45 -5.03 12.95 5.40
CA TRP A 45 -6.37 12.66 4.84
C TRP A 45 -7.41 13.71 5.24
N ASP A 46 -8.54 13.74 4.54
CA ASP A 46 -9.65 14.61 4.86
C ASP A 46 -10.49 14.10 6.04
N ALA A 47 -11.13 15.01 6.75
CA ALA A 47 -12.04 14.62 7.82
C ALA A 47 -13.30 13.94 7.26
N VAL A 48 -13.72 12.87 7.92
CA VAL A 48 -15.00 12.20 7.67
C VAL A 48 -16.02 12.65 8.72
N ASP A 49 -17.21 13.06 8.26
CA ASP A 49 -18.30 13.47 9.13
C ASP A 49 -18.73 12.33 10.07
N ASN A 50 -18.94 12.66 11.34
CA ASN A 50 -19.28 11.74 12.43
C ASN A 50 -18.21 10.71 12.81
N ALA A 51 -17.02 10.75 12.20
CA ALA A 51 -15.90 9.93 12.64
C ALA A 51 -15.33 10.43 13.97
N THR A 52 -15.06 9.52 14.90
CA THR A 52 -14.39 9.80 16.19
C THR A 52 -12.90 9.46 16.15
N GLY A 53 -12.44 8.74 15.12
CA GLY A 53 -11.04 8.48 14.84
C GLY A 53 -10.80 7.73 13.53
N TYR A 54 -9.54 7.34 13.32
CA TYR A 54 -9.07 6.64 12.14
C TYR A 54 -8.15 5.49 12.52
N ASN A 55 -8.34 4.33 11.90
CA ASN A 55 -7.43 3.21 11.95
C ASN A 55 -6.49 3.25 10.75
N ILE A 56 -5.20 3.05 11.00
CA ILE A 56 -4.14 3.04 10.01
C ILE A 56 -3.65 1.61 9.84
N TYR A 57 -3.50 1.18 8.59
CA TYR A 57 -2.96 -0.13 8.23
C TYR A 57 -1.78 0.04 7.27
N LEU A 58 -0.87 -0.93 7.30
CA LEU A 58 0.16 -1.13 6.29
C LEU A 58 -0.15 -2.44 5.56
N GLY A 59 -0.54 -2.33 4.28
CA GLY A 59 -1.21 -3.41 3.57
C GLY A 59 -2.47 -3.86 4.31
N SER A 60 -2.53 -5.13 4.69
CA SER A 60 -3.65 -5.69 5.48
C SER A 60 -3.42 -5.67 7.01
N SER A 61 -2.28 -5.18 7.48
CA SER A 61 -1.88 -5.25 8.88
C SER A 61 -2.26 -3.97 9.62
N TYR A 62 -3.03 -4.09 10.70
CA TYR A 62 -3.36 -2.96 11.55
C TYR A 62 -2.09 -2.42 12.23
N LEU A 63 -1.88 -1.11 12.14
CA LEU A 63 -0.78 -0.42 12.80
C LEU A 63 -1.23 0.32 14.05
N THR A 64 -2.18 1.25 13.91
CA THR A 64 -2.54 2.16 15.00
C THR A 64 -3.90 2.83 14.82
N THR A 65 -4.34 3.50 15.89
CA THR A 65 -5.53 4.36 15.93
C THR A 65 -5.10 5.81 16.15
N VAL A 66 -5.61 6.73 15.33
CA VAL A 66 -5.40 8.18 15.45
C VAL A 66 -6.73 8.85 15.82
N LYS A 67 -6.74 9.64 16.90
CA LYS A 67 -7.89 10.46 17.32
C LYS A 67 -7.51 11.94 17.32
N GLY A 68 -8.42 12.81 16.89
CA GLY A 68 -8.26 14.28 16.92
C GLY A 68 -7.32 14.89 15.87
N ASN A 69 -6.39 14.13 15.31
CA ASN A 69 -5.50 14.53 14.21
C ASN A 69 -5.85 13.83 12.90
N ARG A 70 -5.47 14.43 11.76
CA ARG A 70 -5.59 13.85 10.40
C ARG A 70 -4.24 13.69 9.71
N VAL A 71 -3.23 13.46 10.54
CA VAL A 71 -1.84 13.26 10.13
C VAL A 71 -1.27 12.10 10.95
N PHE A 72 -0.52 11.23 10.28
CA PHE A 72 0.25 10.15 10.88
C PHE A 72 1.66 10.13 10.28
N THR A 73 2.69 10.05 11.12
CA THR A 73 4.07 9.88 10.66
C THR A 73 4.34 8.41 10.40
N VAL A 74 4.62 8.05 9.15
CA VAL A 74 4.91 6.67 8.74
C VAL A 74 6.35 6.31 9.07
N THR A 75 6.59 5.06 9.45
CA THR A 75 7.91 4.54 9.84
C THR A 75 8.41 3.42 8.95
N GLU A 76 7.55 2.90 8.06
CA GLU A 76 7.81 1.76 7.20
C GLU A 76 7.40 2.10 5.77
N VAL A 77 8.01 1.43 4.80
CA VAL A 77 7.67 1.62 3.38
C VAL A 77 6.51 0.69 3.02
N GLY A 78 5.51 1.21 2.31
CA GLY A 78 4.44 0.42 1.72
C GLY A 78 3.14 1.19 1.56
N THR A 79 2.09 0.46 1.15
CA THR A 79 0.75 1.04 0.94
C THR A 79 0.02 1.21 2.26
N TYR A 80 -0.38 2.43 2.58
CA TYR A 80 -1.12 2.74 3.81
C TYR A 80 -2.62 2.85 3.55
N TRP A 81 -3.42 2.33 4.48
CA TRP A 81 -4.87 2.35 4.39
C TRP A 81 -5.41 3.12 5.58
N VAL A 82 -6.38 4.00 5.33
CA VAL A 82 -7.02 4.82 6.37
C VAL A 82 -8.51 4.49 6.41
N VAL A 83 -8.99 4.08 7.59
CA VAL A 83 -10.38 3.71 7.83
C VAL A 83 -10.93 4.58 8.95
N ALA A 84 -11.95 5.38 8.67
CA ALA A 84 -12.64 6.14 9.69
C ALA A 84 -13.51 5.20 10.54
N PHE A 85 -13.66 5.53 11.83
CA PHE A 85 -14.61 4.87 12.72
C PHE A 85 -15.32 5.87 13.62
N ASP A 86 -16.47 5.48 14.16
CA ASP A 86 -17.20 6.23 15.19
C ASP A 86 -17.35 5.44 16.51
N ASP A 87 -17.89 6.08 17.54
CA ASP A 87 -18.09 5.45 18.85
C ASP A 87 -19.23 4.43 18.87
N ASN A 88 -20.02 4.33 17.80
CA ASN A 88 -21.07 3.32 17.63
C ASN A 88 -20.54 2.02 16.99
N GLY A 89 -19.25 1.98 16.63
CA GLY A 89 -18.64 0.84 15.95
C GLY A 89 -18.90 0.79 14.45
N ASN A 90 -19.28 1.93 13.85
CA ASN A 90 -19.39 2.06 12.40
C ASN A 90 -18.02 2.33 11.80
N PHE A 91 -17.79 1.87 10.57
CA PHE A 91 -16.55 2.06 9.84
C PHE A 91 -16.82 2.64 8.45
N SER A 92 -15.83 3.33 7.88
CA SER A 92 -15.85 3.67 6.46
C SER A 92 -15.37 2.50 5.60
N PRO A 93 -15.68 2.50 4.29
CA PRO A 93 -14.95 1.69 3.32
C PRO A 93 -13.43 1.98 3.37
N PHE A 94 -12.64 1.03 2.88
CA PHE A 94 -11.19 1.21 2.75
C PHE A 94 -10.84 2.23 1.66
N MET A 95 -9.91 3.12 1.98
CA MET A 95 -9.24 3.97 0.99
C MET A 95 -7.73 3.84 1.14
N PHE A 96 -7.03 3.74 0.01
CA PHE A 96 -5.59 3.53 -0.07
C PHE A 96 -4.87 4.84 -0.36
N THR A 97 -3.67 5.00 0.18
CA THR A 97 -2.72 5.97 -0.35
C THR A 97 -2.17 5.49 -1.68
N GLU A 98 -1.66 6.42 -2.47
CA GLU A 98 -0.54 6.07 -3.34
C GLU A 98 0.59 5.52 -2.44
N ASP A 99 1.14 4.37 -2.78
CA ASP A 99 2.14 3.65 -1.98
C ASP A 99 3.30 4.59 -1.61
N ASN A 100 3.78 4.59 -0.34
CA ASN A 100 5.03 5.33 0.00
C ASN A 100 6.28 4.64 -0.51
N SER A 101 6.15 3.50 -1.17
CA SER A 101 7.20 3.02 -2.04
C SER A 101 7.58 4.20 -2.93
N PRO A 102 8.85 4.64 -2.94
CA PRO A 102 9.28 5.79 -3.71
C PRO A 102 8.66 5.73 -5.10
N PHE A 103 7.78 6.70 -5.40
CA PHE A 103 6.92 6.68 -6.58
C PHE A 103 7.79 6.52 -7.83
N PHE A 104 7.71 5.35 -8.45
CA PHE A 104 8.43 5.01 -9.66
C PHE A 104 7.74 5.74 -10.83
N GLU A 105 8.14 6.98 -11.12
CA GLU A 105 7.77 7.58 -12.40
C GLU A 105 8.34 6.71 -13.52
N SER A 106 7.41 6.04 -14.21
CA SER A 106 7.58 5.18 -15.38
C SER A 106 7.75 3.67 -15.12
N GLY A 107 6.73 3.03 -14.57
CA GLY A 107 6.51 1.59 -14.76
C GLY A 107 5.10 1.24 -14.30
N VAL A 108 4.24 0.76 -15.20
CA VAL A 108 2.78 0.66 -15.01
C VAL A 108 2.35 -0.29 -13.86
N ASP A 109 3.29 -0.93 -13.14
CA ASP A 109 3.01 -1.99 -12.16
C ASP A 109 3.95 -2.03 -10.91
N ASN A 110 4.50 -0.92 -10.41
CA ASN A 110 5.39 -0.93 -9.21
C ASN A 110 6.62 -1.87 -9.31
N ARG A 111 6.99 -2.33 -10.51
CA ARG A 111 8.15 -3.19 -10.73
C ARG A 111 9.42 -2.33 -10.77
N PRO A 112 10.53 -2.73 -10.13
CA PRO A 112 11.79 -2.02 -10.26
C PRO A 112 12.20 -1.98 -11.74
N LEU A 113 12.57 -0.79 -12.21
CA LEU A 113 13.03 -0.58 -13.57
C LEU A 113 14.29 -1.41 -13.81
N VAL A 114 14.16 -2.49 -14.58
CA VAL A 114 15.30 -3.16 -15.19
C VAL A 114 15.79 -2.23 -16.28
N ASN A 115 16.85 -1.48 -16.02
CA ASN A 115 17.43 -0.61 -17.03
C ASN A 115 18.19 -1.43 -18.08
N GLU A 116 18.84 -2.50 -17.62
CA GLU A 116 19.61 -3.40 -18.49
C GLU A 116 19.83 -4.73 -17.77
N VAL A 117 19.79 -5.83 -18.52
CA VAL A 117 20.41 -7.10 -18.11
C VAL A 117 21.58 -7.33 -19.05
N SER A 118 22.79 -7.37 -18.49
CA SER A 118 24.02 -7.55 -19.25
C SER A 118 24.80 -8.73 -18.65
N GLY A 119 24.82 -9.85 -19.37
CA GLY A 119 25.43 -11.09 -18.89
C GLY A 119 24.74 -11.62 -17.63
N SER A 120 25.49 -11.70 -16.53
CA SER A 120 25.02 -12.17 -15.22
C SER A 120 24.68 -11.03 -14.25
N SER A 121 24.46 -9.82 -14.75
CA SER A 121 24.13 -8.64 -13.94
C SER A 121 22.85 -7.95 -14.42
N GLY A 122 21.99 -7.58 -13.48
CA GLY A 122 20.81 -6.75 -13.70
C GLY A 122 20.96 -5.39 -13.00
N TYR A 123 20.57 -4.32 -13.67
CA TYR A 123 20.64 -2.97 -13.14
C TYR A 123 19.25 -2.47 -12.79
N PHE A 124 19.03 -2.16 -11.51
CA PHE A 124 17.75 -1.70 -11.00
C PHE A 124 17.92 -0.32 -10.37
N SER A 125 16.98 0.58 -10.59
CA SER A 125 17.03 1.92 -10.02
C SER A 125 15.77 2.28 -9.26
N ALA A 126 15.94 3.06 -8.20
CA ALA A 126 14.89 3.75 -7.48
C ALA A 126 15.12 5.25 -7.58
N ARG A 127 14.04 6.00 -7.81
CA ARG A 127 14.06 7.46 -7.80
C ARG A 127 13.19 7.93 -6.64
N CYS A 128 13.77 8.78 -5.80
CA CYS A 128 13.11 9.37 -4.64
C CYS A 128 13.11 10.89 -4.80
N LEU A 129 12.01 11.53 -4.40
CA LEU A 129 11.82 12.97 -4.49
C LEU A 129 11.71 13.58 -3.09
N ASP A 130 12.07 14.85 -3.00
CA ASP A 130 11.87 15.70 -1.81
C ASP A 130 12.40 15.11 -0.50
N LEU A 131 13.57 14.47 -0.54
CA LEU A 131 14.18 13.84 0.63
C LEU A 131 14.72 14.86 1.61
N ALA A 132 14.28 14.82 2.87
CA ALA A 132 14.83 15.61 3.96
C ALA A 132 16.19 15.09 4.45
N ALA A 133 16.89 15.90 5.26
CA ALA A 133 18.18 15.53 5.82
C ALA A 133 18.09 14.22 6.65
N GLY A 134 18.92 13.23 6.34
CA GLY A 134 18.93 11.93 6.97
C GLY A 134 18.00 10.89 6.34
N GLU A 135 17.13 11.29 5.40
CA GLU A 135 16.29 10.35 4.66
C GLU A 135 17.11 9.58 3.62
N THR A 136 16.60 8.40 3.26
CA THR A 136 17.33 7.41 2.47
C THR A 136 16.51 6.93 1.28
N CYS A 137 17.09 7.03 0.09
CA CYS A 137 16.57 6.42 -1.13
C CYS A 137 17.17 5.03 -1.32
N THR A 138 16.36 3.99 -1.50
CA THR A 138 16.86 2.62 -1.59
C THR A 138 16.41 1.95 -2.88
N ALA A 139 17.36 1.42 -3.65
CA ALA A 139 17.11 0.53 -4.78
C ALA A 139 17.27 -0.93 -4.33
N ARG A 140 16.35 -1.80 -4.76
CA ARG A 140 16.30 -3.21 -4.36
C ARG A 140 16.45 -4.15 -5.56
N CYS A 141 17.12 -5.25 -5.34
CA CYS A 141 17.08 -6.40 -6.21
C CYS A 141 15.71 -7.06 -6.06
N PRO A 142 14.89 -7.17 -7.12
CA PRO A 142 13.72 -8.04 -7.06
C PRO A 142 14.15 -9.49 -6.84
N ASP A 143 13.23 -10.39 -6.51
CA ASP A 143 13.53 -11.83 -6.48
C ASP A 143 13.52 -12.44 -7.89
N PHE A 144 12.69 -11.87 -8.77
CA PHE A 144 12.46 -12.38 -10.12
C PHE A 144 12.10 -11.25 -11.10
N VAL A 145 12.62 -11.35 -12.32
CA VAL A 145 12.26 -10.51 -13.45
C VAL A 145 11.75 -11.43 -14.56
N GLY A 146 10.45 -11.40 -14.82
CA GLY A 146 9.81 -12.17 -15.89
C GLY A 146 9.49 -11.32 -17.12
N ASP A 147 9.43 -11.98 -18.27
CA ASP A 147 8.76 -11.47 -19.46
C ASP A 147 7.32 -12.01 -19.57
N ASP A 148 6.53 -11.42 -20.47
CA ASP A 148 5.12 -11.80 -20.67
C ASP A 148 4.95 -13.17 -21.36
N ILE A 149 6.04 -13.84 -21.75
CA ILE A 149 6.04 -15.10 -22.49
C ILE A 149 6.58 -16.28 -21.66
N GLY A 150 6.76 -16.10 -20.35
CA GLY A 150 7.14 -17.15 -19.41
C GLY A 150 8.65 -17.38 -19.30
N GLY A 151 9.47 -16.53 -19.90
CA GLY A 151 10.89 -16.41 -19.64
C GLY A 151 11.15 -15.50 -18.43
N GLY A 152 12.34 -15.63 -17.83
CA GLY A 152 12.75 -14.72 -16.76
C GLY A 152 14.10 -15.04 -16.15
N PHE A 153 14.49 -14.19 -15.21
CA PHE A 153 15.73 -14.29 -14.46
C PHE A 153 15.42 -14.29 -12.97
N PHE A 154 16.03 -15.20 -12.23
CA PHE A 154 16.15 -15.04 -10.79
C PHE A 154 17.22 -13.99 -10.53
N VAL A 155 16.91 -13.08 -9.64
CA VAL A 155 17.80 -11.99 -9.27
C VAL A 155 18.27 -12.30 -7.85
N GLY A 156 19.58 -12.43 -7.73
CA GLY A 156 20.27 -12.74 -6.48
C GLY A 156 20.74 -11.48 -5.77
N ALA A 157 21.77 -11.65 -4.94
CA ALA A 157 22.28 -10.58 -4.09
C ALA A 157 22.79 -9.36 -4.88
N SER A 158 22.71 -8.20 -4.23
CA SER A 158 23.35 -6.99 -4.70
C SER A 158 24.87 -7.17 -4.74
N THR A 159 25.47 -6.68 -5.82
CA THR A 159 26.92 -6.69 -6.06
C THR A 159 27.52 -5.29 -6.04
N GLY A 160 26.67 -4.26 -6.05
CA GLY A 160 27.09 -2.86 -6.10
C GLY A 160 25.91 -1.92 -6.31
N GLY A 161 26.23 -0.65 -6.54
CA GLY A 161 25.25 0.37 -6.85
C GLY A 161 25.86 1.75 -6.98
N ALA A 162 25.02 2.74 -7.24
CA ALA A 162 25.40 4.14 -7.34
C ALA A 162 24.30 5.05 -6.79
N CYS A 163 24.69 6.20 -6.25
CA CYS A 163 23.78 7.28 -5.90
C CYS A 163 24.00 8.45 -6.84
N ASN A 164 22.93 8.99 -7.40
CA ASN A 164 22.94 10.25 -8.12
C ASN A 164 21.93 11.20 -7.45
N SER A 165 22.28 12.47 -7.26
CA SER A 165 21.38 13.46 -6.66
C SER A 165 21.32 14.70 -7.54
N SER A 166 20.19 15.41 -7.49
CA SER A 166 20.02 16.69 -8.19
C SER A 166 20.72 17.86 -7.49
N GLY A 167 21.17 17.67 -6.24
CA GLY A 167 21.90 18.66 -5.44
C GLY A 167 23.41 18.42 -5.43
N THR A 168 24.17 19.34 -4.84
CA THR A 168 25.62 19.18 -4.61
C THR A 168 25.95 18.45 -3.31
N ASP A 169 24.92 17.98 -2.61
CA ASP A 169 25.05 17.43 -1.27
C ASP A 169 25.63 16.03 -1.28
N PHE A 170 26.34 15.71 -0.19
CA PHE A 170 26.94 14.40 -0.01
C PHE A 170 25.84 13.36 0.21
N VAL A 171 25.86 12.33 -0.63
CA VAL A 171 25.01 11.16 -0.46
C VAL A 171 25.86 10.04 0.11
N ASN A 172 25.52 9.57 1.31
CA ASN A 172 26.14 8.40 1.89
C ASN A 172 25.52 7.15 1.26
N SER A 173 26.35 6.30 0.69
CA SER A 173 25.88 5.04 0.11
C SER A 173 26.12 3.86 1.06
N ARG A 174 25.16 2.94 1.14
CA ARG A 174 25.33 1.66 1.83
C ARG A 174 24.82 0.51 0.97
N ILE A 175 25.57 -0.59 0.98
CA ILE A 175 25.16 -1.85 0.36
C ILE A 175 24.69 -2.84 1.43
N SER A 176 23.61 -3.55 1.13
CA SER A 176 23.08 -4.69 1.90
C SER A 176 22.78 -5.86 0.93
N PRO A 177 22.50 -7.09 1.40
CA PRO A 177 22.43 -8.26 0.53
C PRO A 177 21.47 -8.16 -0.66
N ASP A 178 20.38 -7.41 -0.54
CA ASP A 178 19.31 -7.27 -1.54
C ASP A 178 19.08 -5.81 -1.95
N GLU A 179 19.86 -4.86 -1.44
CA GLU A 179 19.57 -3.44 -1.62
C GLU A 179 20.83 -2.56 -1.65
N TYR A 180 20.66 -1.39 -2.26
CA TYR A 180 21.61 -0.30 -2.25
C TYR A 180 20.90 0.98 -1.85
N SER A 181 21.40 1.65 -0.82
CA SER A 181 20.75 2.81 -0.21
C SER A 181 21.61 4.06 -0.23
N CYS A 182 20.93 5.20 -0.36
CA CYS A 182 21.48 6.52 -0.60
C CYS A 182 20.88 7.52 0.39
N THR A 183 21.62 7.84 1.46
CA THR A 183 21.19 8.76 2.52
C THR A 183 21.67 10.18 2.24
N VAL A 184 20.76 11.16 2.22
CA VAL A 184 21.10 12.56 1.97
C VAL A 184 21.46 13.30 3.25
N SER A 185 22.43 14.21 3.19
CA SER A 185 22.82 15.04 4.36
C SER A 185 21.94 16.28 4.58
N SER A 186 21.11 16.62 3.60
CA SER A 186 20.30 17.84 3.54
C SER A 186 19.12 17.62 2.59
N PHE A 187 18.19 18.58 2.57
CA PHE A 187 17.04 18.52 1.66
C PHE A 187 17.51 18.37 0.20
N THR A 188 17.04 17.32 -0.46
CA THR A 188 17.40 16.98 -1.83
C THR A 188 16.15 16.68 -2.63
N ALA A 189 15.85 17.54 -3.61
CA ALA A 189 14.65 17.44 -4.43
C ALA A 189 14.55 16.12 -5.22
N ARG A 190 15.68 15.52 -5.60
CA ARG A 190 15.71 14.23 -6.30
C ARG A 190 16.98 13.45 -6.01
N VAL A 191 16.81 12.17 -5.68
CA VAL A 191 17.87 11.16 -5.60
C VAL A 191 17.51 9.97 -6.47
N GLU A 192 18.50 9.39 -7.11
CA GLU A 192 18.41 8.19 -7.92
C GLU A 192 19.43 7.18 -7.39
N ALA A 193 18.92 6.18 -6.68
CA ALA A 193 19.69 5.04 -6.23
C ALA A 193 19.68 3.98 -7.34
N GLN A 194 20.82 3.38 -7.63
CA GLN A 194 20.96 2.25 -8.54
C GLN A 194 21.57 1.10 -7.75
N VAL A 195 21.04 -0.11 -7.92
CA VAL A 195 21.60 -1.36 -7.43
C VAL A 195 21.94 -2.25 -8.61
N VAL A 196 23.09 -2.91 -8.53
CA VAL A 196 23.51 -3.95 -9.46
C VAL A 196 23.29 -5.28 -8.78
N CYS A 197 22.54 -6.18 -9.39
CA CYS A 197 22.20 -7.48 -8.82
C CYS A 197 22.76 -8.60 -9.69
N ALA A 198 23.20 -9.68 -9.05
CA ALA A 198 23.52 -10.90 -9.78
C ALA A 198 22.23 -11.47 -10.39
N VAL A 199 22.27 -11.93 -11.63
CA VAL A 199 21.12 -12.59 -12.27
C VAL A 199 21.48 -13.96 -12.81
N THR A 200 20.54 -14.88 -12.69
CA THR A 200 20.65 -16.25 -13.18
C THR A 200 19.45 -16.58 -14.07
N PRO A 201 19.67 -17.11 -15.30
CA PRO A 201 18.60 -17.52 -16.19
C PRO A 201 17.70 -18.56 -15.51
N ASN A 202 16.39 -18.41 -15.68
CA ASN A 202 15.42 -19.45 -15.35
C ASN A 202 15.43 -20.48 -16.49
N ASN A 203 16.11 -21.62 -16.29
CA ASN A 203 16.18 -22.72 -17.26
C ASN A 203 14.98 -23.68 -17.12
#